data_AF-A0A355SZJ8-F1
#
_entry.id   AF-A0A355SZJ8-F1
#
_cell.length_a   1.000
_cell.length_b   1.000
_cell.length_c   1.000
_cell.angle_alpha   90.00
_cell.angle_beta   90.00
_cell.angle_gamma   90.00
#
_symmetry.space_group_name_H-M   'P 1'
#
loop_
_entity.id
_entity.type
_entity.pdbx_description
1 polymer ?
#
loop_
_entity_poly.entity_id
_entity_poly.type
_entity_poly.pdbx_seq_one_letter_code
_entity_poly.pdbx_strand_id
1 'polypeptide(L)' 'MPTLNLAPASTEDYRLLAEKRLPRFIFDYLDGGAYQERTLVSNVTDFEGLQLKQQVMRDVSQLT' A
#
# COMPACT_ATOMS: atom_id res chain seq x y z
N MET A 1 -21.95 5.67 11.64
CA MET A 1 -21.05 6.84 11.75
C MET A 1 -21.01 7.49 10.39
N PRO A 2 -21.35 8.78 10.25
CA PRO A 2 -21.24 9.45 8.95
C PRO A 2 -19.76 9.42 8.58
N THR A 3 -19.45 8.82 7.43
CA THR A 3 -18.09 8.84 6.87
C THR A 3 -17.74 10.29 6.62
N LEU A 4 -16.92 10.85 7.49
CA LEU A 4 -16.28 12.14 7.28
C LEU A 4 -15.60 12.03 5.91
N ASN A 5 -15.87 12.96 4.98
CA ASN A 5 -15.42 12.93 3.58
C ASN A 5 -13.89 13.15 3.51
N LEU A 6 -13.11 12.26 4.12
CA LEU A 6 -11.66 12.32 4.14
C LEU A 6 -11.09 11.76 2.85
N ALA A 7 -10.00 12.39 2.43
CA ALA A 7 -9.10 11.77 1.48
C ALA A 7 -8.53 10.46 2.07
N PRO A 8 -8.32 9.43 1.24
CA PRO A 8 -7.62 8.21 1.64
C PRO A 8 -6.24 8.52 2.22
N ALA A 9 -5.87 7.85 3.31
CA ALA A 9 -4.65 8.13 4.05
C ALA A 9 -3.51 7.16 3.71
N SER A 10 -3.83 6.01 3.12
CA SER A 10 -2.89 4.97 2.71
C SER A 10 -3.11 4.52 1.27
N THR A 11 -2.12 3.86 0.69
CA THR A 11 -2.24 3.21 -0.62
C THR A 11 -3.32 2.12 -0.62
N GLU A 12 -3.52 1.44 0.51
CA GLU A 12 -4.56 0.41 0.66
C GLU A 12 -5.97 1.01 0.58
N ASP A 13 -6.18 2.17 1.20
CA ASP A 13 -7.45 2.89 1.09
C ASP A 13 -7.75 3.27 -0.38
N TYR A 14 -6.72 3.65 -1.14
CA TYR A 14 -6.86 3.91 -2.58
C TYR A 14 -7.16 2.64 -3.37
N ARG A 15 -6.54 1.49 -3.03
CA ARG A 15 -6.85 0.19 -3.64
C ARG A 15 -8.32 -0.18 -3.44
N LEU A 16 -8.84 -0.04 -2.23
CA LEU A 16 -10.25 -0.29 -1.90
C LEU A 16 -11.21 0.65 -2.65
N LEU A 17 -10.83 1.91 -2.83
CA LEU A 17 -11.61 2.83 -3.66
C LEU A 17 -11.55 2.48 -5.14
N ALA A 18 -10.41 2.03 -5.64
CA ALA A 18 -10.25 1.58 -7.02
C ALA A 18 -11.12 0.36 -7.29
N GLU A 19 -11.15 -0.63 -6.39
CA GLU A 19 -12.03 -1.80 -6.51
C GLU A 19 -13.50 -1.41 -6.60
N LYS A 20 -13.93 -0.43 -5.80
CA LYS A 20 -15.32 0.04 -5.80
C LYS A 20 -15.71 0.85 -7.04
N ARG A 21 -14.75 1.52 -7.68
CA ARG A 21 -15.01 2.49 -8.75
C ARG A 21 -14.75 1.95 -10.15
N LEU A 22 -13.84 0.99 -10.30
CA LEU A 22 -13.44 0.46 -11.59
C LEU A 22 -14.35 -0.71 -12.01
N PRO A 23 -14.62 -0.88 -13.31
CA PRO A 23 -15.12 -2.14 -13.83
C PRO A 23 -14.20 -3.30 -13.43
N ARG A 24 -14.79 -4.44 -13.05
CA ARG A 24 -14.05 -5.60 -12.50
C ARG A 24 -12.84 -6.00 -13.34
N PHE A 25 -13.00 -6.10 -14.67
CA PHE A 25 -11.89 -6.50 -15.56
C PHE A 25 -10.70 -5.52 -15.55
N ILE A 26 -10.94 -4.22 -15.35
CA ILE A 26 -9.88 -3.20 -15.28
C ILE A 26 -9.17 -3.32 -13.93
N PHE A 27 -9.94 -3.48 -12.85
CA PHE A 27 -9.37 -3.68 -11.53
C PHE A 27 -8.48 -4.93 -11.50
N ASP A 28 -9.00 -6.08 -11.95
CA ASP A 28 -8.24 -7.34 -11.95
C ASP A 28 -6.99 -7.27 -12.84
N TYR A 29 -7.03 -6.52 -13.95
CA TYR A 29 -5.85 -6.30 -14.80
C TYR A 29 -4.75 -5.48 -14.13
N LEU A 30 -5.14 -4.47 -13.33
CA LEU A 30 -4.19 -3.59 -12.62
C LEU A 30 -3.66 -4.23 -11.34
N ASP A 31 -4.54 -4.94 -10.63
CA ASP A 31 -4.30 -5.44 -9.27
C ASP A 31 -3.69 -6.85 -9.26
N GLY A 32 -3.90 -7.61 -10.33
CA GLY A 32 -3.46 -8.99 -10.48
C GLY A 32 -1.97 -9.14 -10.77
N GLY A 33 -1.43 -10.32 -10.42
CA GLY A 33 -0.05 -10.73 -10.63
C GLY A 33 0.07 -11.94 -11.57
N ALA A 34 1.31 -12.41 -11.77
CA ALA A 34 1.56 -13.57 -12.61
C ALA A 34 1.14 -14.89 -11.93
N TYR A 35 0.43 -15.76 -12.65
CA TYR A 35 0.03 -17.11 -12.22
C TYR A 35 -0.64 -17.14 -10.83
N GLN A 36 0.03 -17.73 -9.83
CA GLN A 36 -0.45 -17.86 -8.45
C GLN A 36 -0.10 -16.63 -7.60
N GLU A 37 0.43 -15.56 -8.21
CA GLU A 37 0.74 -14.27 -7.58
C GLU A 37 1.73 -14.35 -6.41
N ARG A 38 2.46 -15.46 -6.29
CA ARG A 38 3.40 -15.68 -5.17
C ARG A 38 4.44 -14.58 -5.08
N THR A 39 5.01 -14.15 -6.20
CA THR A 39 5.99 -13.06 -6.22
C THR A 39 5.36 -11.72 -5.82
N LEU A 40 4.10 -11.47 -6.20
CA LEU A 40 3.39 -10.25 -5.80
C LEU A 40 3.23 -10.21 -4.28
N VAL A 41 2.83 -11.33 -3.66
CA VAL A 41 2.72 -11.46 -2.20
C VAL A 41 4.08 -11.34 -1.53
N SER A 42 5.10 -12.09 -2.01
CA SER A 42 6.45 -12.05 -1.46
C SER A 42 7.05 -10.65 -1.44
N ASN A 43 6.86 -9.87 -2.51
CA ASN A 43 7.36 -8.49 -2.56
C ASN A 43 6.89 -7.64 -1.38
N VAL A 44 5.66 -7.83 -0.89
CA VAL A 44 5.12 -7.10 0.25
C VAL A 44 5.60 -7.72 1.57
N THR A 45 5.43 -9.03 1.73
CA THR A 45 5.75 -9.72 2.99
C THR A 45 7.24 -9.67 3.33
N ASP A 46 8.10 -9.64 2.31
CA ASP A 46 9.55 -9.55 2.52
C ASP A 46 9.95 -8.22 3.17
N PHE A 47 9.28 -7.11 2.81
CA PHE A 47 9.49 -5.82 3.47
C PHE A 47 8.95 -5.80 4.91
N GLU A 48 7.84 -6.48 5.19
CA GLU A 48 7.29 -6.59 6.55
C GLU A 48 8.26 -7.30 7.51
N GLY A 49 9.09 -8.20 6.99
CA GLY A 49 10.15 -8.86 7.74
C GLY A 49 11.34 -7.96 8.09
N LEU A 50 11.48 -6.79 7.44
CA LEU A 50 12.58 -5.86 7.70
C LEU A 50 12.26 -4.96 8.89
N GLN A 51 13.17 -4.93 9.87
CA GLN A 51 13.07 -4.04 11.02
C GLN A 51 13.98 -2.82 10.82
N LEU A 52 13.42 -1.64 11.07
CA LEU A 52 14.19 -0.40 11.10
C LEU A 52 14.83 -0.22 12.47
N LYS A 53 16.15 -0.01 12.49
CA LYS A 53 16.85 0.41 13.71
C LYS A 53 16.61 1.90 13.92
N GLN A 54 15.78 2.24 14.89
CA GLN A 54 15.55 3.64 15.26
C GLN A 54 16.88 4.29 15.70
N GLN A 55 17.25 5.39 15.04
CA GLN A 55 18.35 6.24 15.47
C GLN A 55 17.78 7.44 16.21
N VAL A 56 18.17 7.60 17.47
CA VAL A 56 17.68 8.67 18.36
C VAL A 56 18.73 9.74 18.56
N MET A 57 18.29 10.92 19.02
CA MET A 57 19.15 12.10 19.26
C MET A 57 19.94 12.54 18.02
N ARG A 58 19.38 12.33 16.83
CA ARG A 58 19.92 12.79 15.56
C ARG A 58 19.08 13.98 15.08
N ASP A 59 19.74 15.06 14.67
CA ASP A 59 19.07 16.16 13.99
C ASP A 59 18.59 15.70 12.61
N VAL A 60 17.28 15.87 12.35
CA VAL A 60 16.60 15.51 11.10
C VAL A 60 15.94 16.73 10.44
N SER A 61 16.31 17.94 10.86
CA SER A 61 15.79 19.20 10.29
C SER A 61 16.11 19.37 8.81
N GLN A 62 17.16 18.69 8.33
CA GLN A 62 17.49 18.59 6.92
C GLN A 62 17.42 17.11 6.49
N LEU A 63 16.43 16.80 5.66
CA LEU A 63 16.33 15.53 4.97
C LEU A 63 17.12 15.66 3.67
N THR A 64 18.32 15.09 3.62
CA THR A 64 19.10 14.91 2.38
C THR A 64 18.65 13.67 1.63
#